data_AF-A0A8H4Y471-F1
#
_entry.id   AF-A0A8H4Y471-F1
#
_cell.length_a   1.000
_cell.length_b   1.000
_cell.length_c   1.000
_cell.angle_alpha   90.00
_cell.angle_beta   90.00
_cell.angle_gamma   90.00
#
_symmetry.space_group_name_H-M   'P 1'
#
loop_
_entity.id
_entity.type
_entity.pdbx_description
1 polymer ?
#
loop_
_entity_poly.entity_id
_entity_poly.type
_entity_poly.pdbx_seq_one_letter_code
_entity_poly.pdbx_strand_id
1 'polypeptide(L)'
;MGSSTGPTTGLFFEYRAAVSLKDDKHLQSAVSKEYVFYSRNLDSSTSFSFCAKGDSGSAVFDGAGRIVGLFFTGTMLNNAAERGTAGYVTPIEYVFQDIKDFSKGRITDIRIAQV
;
A
#
# COMPACT_ATOMS: atom_id res chain seq x y z
N MET A 1 -3.03 -5.04 8.88
CA MET A 1 -2.14 -3.87 8.86
C MET A 1 -1.20 -4.00 10.08
N GLY A 2 -0.33 -3.02 10.33
CA GLY A 2 0.98 -3.23 10.96
C GLY A 2 1.01 -3.22 12.49
N SER A 3 2.19 -2.91 13.05
CA SER A 3 2.52 -2.94 14.49
C SER A 3 1.53 -2.19 15.39
N SER A 4 0.82 -1.19 14.88
CA SER A 4 -0.09 -0.34 15.64
C SER A 4 -1.57 -0.72 15.50
N THR A 5 -1.95 -1.43 14.44
CA THR A 5 -3.36 -1.69 14.08
C THR A 5 -3.72 -3.18 14.03
N GLY A 6 -2.72 -4.06 13.99
CA GLY A 6 -2.93 -5.50 13.82
C GLY A 6 -3.52 -5.85 12.45
N PRO A 7 -3.82 -7.14 12.18
CA PRO A 7 -4.43 -7.54 10.91
C PRO A 7 -5.74 -6.77 10.67
N THR A 8 -5.87 -6.19 9.48
CA THR A 8 -7.03 -5.34 9.11
C THR A 8 -7.40 -5.70 7.69
N THR A 9 -8.71 -5.80 7.43
CA THR A 9 -9.24 -6.17 6.12
C THR A 9 -9.85 -4.93 5.46
N GLY A 10 -9.47 -4.69 4.21
CA GLY A 10 -10.02 -3.61 3.38
C GLY A 10 -10.82 -4.12 2.19
N LEU A 11 -11.45 -3.18 1.48
CA LEU A 11 -11.98 -3.38 0.14
C LEU A 11 -10.93 -2.96 -0.88
N PHE A 12 -10.64 -3.86 -1.81
CA PHE A 12 -9.73 -3.63 -2.93
C PHE A 12 -10.51 -3.16 -4.15
N PHE A 13 -10.03 -2.10 -4.79
CA PHE A 13 -10.48 -1.70 -6.11
C PHE A 13 -9.34 -1.90 -7.10
N GLU A 14 -9.58 -2.63 -8.17
CA GLU A 14 -8.57 -2.95 -9.20
C GLU A 14 -8.14 -1.73 -10.03
N TYR A 15 -8.76 -0.58 -9.79
CA TYR A 15 -8.35 0.68 -10.37
C TYR A 15 -7.01 1.14 -9.81
N ARG A 16 -6.05 1.44 -10.70
CA ARG A 16 -4.78 2.06 -10.35
C ARG A 16 -4.88 3.58 -10.45
N ALA A 17 -4.76 4.25 -9.32
CA ALA A 17 -4.74 5.71 -9.26
C ALA A 17 -3.36 6.24 -9.63
N ALA A 18 -3.32 7.32 -10.40
CA ALA A 18 -2.12 8.12 -10.60
C ALA A 18 -1.87 8.94 -9.33
N VAL A 19 -0.80 8.63 -8.60
CA VAL A 19 -0.46 9.27 -7.33
C VAL A 19 0.85 10.03 -7.49
N SER A 20 0.88 11.26 -6.98
CA SER A 20 2.08 12.07 -6.87
C SER A 20 2.19 12.56 -5.44
N LEU A 21 3.27 12.20 -4.75
CA LEU A 21 3.50 12.59 -3.37
C LEU A 21 4.45 13.78 -3.33
N LYS A 22 4.33 14.58 -2.28
CA LYS A 22 5.23 15.72 -2.06
C LYS A 22 6.70 15.32 -2.00
N ASP A 23 6.97 14.08 -1.61
CA ASP A 23 8.30 13.52 -1.44
C ASP A 23 8.85 12.89 -2.72
N ASP A 24 8.02 12.64 -3.74
CA ASP A 24 8.42 12.01 -5.02
C ASP A 24 9.27 12.93 -5.93
N LYS A 25 9.65 14.12 -5.45
CA LYS A 25 10.46 15.10 -6.20
C LYS A 25 11.81 14.56 -6.66
N HIS A 26 12.29 13.48 -6.04
CA HIS A 26 13.55 12.82 -6.37
C HIS A 26 13.39 11.68 -7.38
N LEU A 27 12.16 11.25 -7.66
CA LEU A 27 11.87 10.25 -8.69
C LEU A 27 11.76 10.94 -10.04
N GLN A 28 12.45 10.40 -11.06
CA GLN A 28 12.46 10.95 -12.42
C GLN A 28 11.07 10.92 -13.09
N SER A 29 10.14 10.12 -12.55
CA SER A 29 8.71 10.15 -12.85
C SER A 29 7.97 10.62 -11.62
N ALA A 30 7.37 11.81 -11.68
CA ALA A 30 6.64 12.43 -10.57
C ALA A 30 5.28 11.76 -10.25
N VAL A 31 4.91 10.70 -10.98
CA VAL A 31 3.63 10.01 -10.84
C VAL A 31 3.85 8.50 -10.84
N SER A 32 3.33 7.82 -9.81
CA SER A 32 3.26 6.37 -9.69
C SER A 32 1.82 5.86 -9.88
N LYS A 33 1.67 4.56 -10.13
CA LYS A 33 0.36 3.91 -10.32
C LYS A 33 0.09 2.97 -9.16
N GLU A 34 -0.73 3.42 -8.22
CA GLU A 34 -0.97 2.73 -6.95
C GLU A 34 -2.37 2.09 -6.92
N TYR A 35 -2.50 0.96 -6.23
CA TYR A 35 -3.83 0.42 -5.91
C TYR A 35 -4.48 1.23 -4.78
N VAL A 36 -5.80 1.38 -4.84
CA VAL A 36 -6.58 2.05 -3.79
C VAL A 36 -7.32 1.02 -2.96
N PHE A 37 -7.12 1.09 -1.65
CA PHE A 37 -7.81 0.26 -0.68
C PHE A 37 -8.64 1.13 0.25
N TYR A 38 -9.86 0.68 0.55
CA TYR A 38 -10.76 1.34 1.50
C TYR A 38 -10.96 0.49 2.75
N SER A 39 -11.20 1.12 3.89
CA SER A 39 -11.67 0.39 5.07
C SER A 39 -13.05 -0.22 4.78
N ARG A 40 -13.25 -1.49 5.15
CA ARG A 40 -14.60 -2.10 5.14
C ARG A 40 -15.45 -1.63 6.33
N ASN A 41 -14.80 -1.22 7.42
CA ASN A 41 -15.47 -0.69 8.60
C ASN A 41 -15.47 0.84 8.53
N LEU A 42 -16.56 1.40 7.99
CA LEU A 42 -16.90 2.83 8.09
C LEU A 42 -17.71 3.12 9.37
N ASP A 43 -17.96 2.11 10.21
CA ASP A 43 -18.68 2.27 11.46
C ASP A 43 -17.77 2.98 12.47
N SER A 44 -18.07 4.26 12.69
CA SER A 44 -17.36 5.21 13.56
C SER A 44 -17.30 4.79 15.04
N SER A 45 -17.95 3.68 15.40
CA SER A 45 -17.95 3.10 16.74
C SER A 45 -16.71 2.22 17.05
N THR A 46 -15.95 1.79 16.04
CA THR A 46 -14.74 0.98 16.26
C THR A 46 -13.47 1.80 16.04
N SER A 47 -12.66 1.96 17.08
CA SER A 47 -11.40 2.71 17.08
C SER A 47 -10.28 2.08 16.22
N PHE A 48 -10.62 1.24 15.23
CA PHE A 48 -9.66 0.64 14.32
C PHE A 48 -9.38 1.60 13.15
N SER A 49 -8.38 2.45 13.35
CA SER A 49 -7.88 3.32 12.28
C SER A 49 -7.19 2.49 11.20
N PHE A 50 -7.86 2.30 10.06
CA PHE A 50 -7.24 1.78 8.84
C PHE A 50 -6.22 2.80 8.32
N CYS A 51 -5.08 2.37 7.76
CA CYS A 51 -4.05 3.26 7.22
C CYS A 51 -3.50 4.28 8.23
N ALA A 52 -3.27 3.84 9.46
CA ALA A 52 -2.75 4.69 10.52
C ALA A 52 -1.24 4.94 10.36
N LYS A 53 -0.74 5.94 11.09
CA LYS A 53 0.71 6.15 11.19
C LYS A 53 1.36 4.88 11.76
N GLY A 54 2.39 4.40 11.07
CA GLY A 54 3.09 3.15 11.41
C GLY A 54 2.67 1.96 10.57
N ASP A 55 1.60 2.05 9.78
CA ASP A 55 1.24 0.98 8.82
C ASP A 55 2.13 0.99 7.57
N SER A 56 2.76 2.12 7.23
CA SER A 56 3.66 2.26 6.07
C SER A 56 4.73 1.17 6.06
N GLY A 57 4.93 0.54 4.90
CA GLY A 57 5.80 -0.62 4.70
C GLY A 57 5.14 -1.98 4.97
N SER A 58 3.90 -2.03 5.45
CA SER A 58 3.20 -3.30 5.68
C SER A 58 2.90 -4.02 4.35
N ALA A 59 3.07 -5.34 4.34
CA ALA A 59 2.62 -6.16 3.22
C ALA A 59 1.09 -6.30 3.21
N VAL A 60 0.50 -6.20 2.03
CA VAL A 60 -0.93 -6.41 1.80
C VAL A 60 -1.12 -7.75 1.08
N PHE A 61 -2.04 -8.56 1.60
CA PHE A 61 -2.34 -9.89 1.07
C PHE A 61 -3.79 -9.96 0.59
N ASP A 62 -4.03 -10.78 -0.43
CA ASP A 62 -5.37 -11.13 -0.85
C ASP A 62 -5.99 -12.23 0.03
N GLY A 63 -7.25 -12.58 -0.23
CA GLY A 63 -7.96 -13.63 0.52
C GLY A 63 -7.38 -15.03 0.36
N ALA A 64 -6.49 -15.25 -0.62
CA ALA A 64 -5.76 -16.50 -0.82
C ALA A 64 -4.36 -16.47 -0.18
N GLY A 65 -4.01 -15.40 0.54
CA GLY A 65 -2.70 -15.23 1.18
C GLY A 65 -1.58 -14.83 0.23
N ARG A 66 -1.89 -14.43 -1.01
CA ARG A 66 -0.89 -13.96 -1.97
C ARG A 66 -0.59 -12.48 -1.73
N ILE A 67 0.67 -12.11 -1.83
CA ILE A 67 1.07 -10.70 -1.70
C ILE A 67 0.55 -9.88 -2.89
N VAL A 68 -0.11 -8.77 -2.59
CA VAL A 68 -0.63 -7.81 -3.56
C VAL A 68 0.32 -6.64 -3.73
N GLY A 69 0.94 -6.20 -2.63
CA GLY A 69 1.79 -5.02 -2.65
C GLY A 69 2.26 -4.58 -1.28
N LEU A 70 2.95 -3.45 -1.27
CA LEU A 70 3.40 -2.77 -0.06
C LEU A 70 2.54 -1.55 0.19
N PHE A 71 1.99 -1.47 1.40
CA PHE A 71 1.25 -0.30 1.83
C PHE A 71 2.22 0.87 2.00
N PHE A 72 1.98 1.97 1.28
CA PHE A 72 2.87 3.12 1.30
C PHE A 72 2.34 4.22 2.20
N THR A 73 1.06 4.60 2.07
CA THR A 73 0.46 5.66 2.88
C THR A 73 -1.07 5.65 2.86
N GLY A 74 -1.68 6.30 3.86
CA GLY A 74 -3.11 6.60 3.91
C GLY A 74 -3.41 8.01 3.39
N THR A 75 -4.58 8.20 2.80
CA THR A 75 -5.07 9.55 2.46
C THR A 75 -6.45 9.82 3.03
N MET A 76 -6.69 11.09 3.34
CA MET A 76 -8.02 11.61 3.60
C MET A 76 -8.66 11.95 2.27
N LEU A 77 -9.77 11.29 1.95
CA LEU A 77 -10.65 11.74 0.86
C LEU A 77 -11.43 12.98 1.33
N ASN A 78 -11.42 14.04 0.52
CA ASN A 78 -12.24 15.25 0.67
C ASN A 78 -12.22 15.92 2.06
N ASN A 79 -11.05 16.05 2.71
CA ASN A 79 -10.94 16.64 4.06
C ASN A 79 -11.90 16.01 5.09
N ALA A 80 -12.30 14.75 4.90
CA ALA A 80 -13.10 14.03 5.88
C ALA A 80 -12.36 14.06 7.23
N ALA A 81 -13.09 14.36 8.30
CA ALA A 81 -12.54 14.59 9.63
C ALA A 81 -11.78 13.37 10.20
N GLU A 82 -12.00 12.19 9.63
CA GLU A 82 -11.38 10.95 10.07
C GLU A 82 -10.26 10.51 9.12
N ARG A 83 -9.06 10.36 9.70
CA ARG A 83 -7.94 9.71 9.02
C ARG A 83 -8.28 8.24 8.84
N GLY A 84 -8.00 7.68 7.66
CA GLY A 84 -8.04 6.21 7.48
C GLY A 84 -9.19 5.66 6.65
N THR A 85 -9.80 6.45 5.76
CA THR A 85 -10.86 5.96 4.87
C THR A 85 -10.30 5.20 3.67
N ALA A 86 -9.17 5.66 3.12
CA ALA A 86 -8.48 5.02 2.01
C ALA A 86 -6.96 5.05 2.16
N GLY A 87 -6.29 4.12 1.48
CA GLY A 87 -4.85 4.10 1.39
C GLY A 87 -4.34 3.50 0.10
N TYR A 88 -3.07 3.77 -0.16
CA TYR A 88 -2.39 3.41 -1.38
C TYR A 88 -1.42 2.25 -1.14
N VAL A 89 -1.43 1.32 -2.09
CA VAL A 89 -0.58 0.14 -2.08
C VAL A 89 0.17 0.07 -3.39
N THR A 90 1.49 0.02 -3.28
CA THR A 90 2.38 -0.15 -4.41
C THR A 90 2.32 -1.60 -4.86
N PRO A 91 1.93 -1.87 -6.13
CA PRO A 91 1.90 -3.21 -6.68
C PRO A 91 3.23 -3.93 -6.45
N ILE A 92 3.18 -5.18 -5.99
CA ILE A 92 4.39 -5.93 -5.61
C ILE A 92 5.37 -6.08 -6.80
N GLU A 93 4.83 -6.20 -8.01
CA GLU A 93 5.56 -6.23 -9.26
C GLU A 93 6.41 -4.97 -9.51
N TYR A 94 5.94 -3.78 -9.11
CA TYR A 94 6.73 -2.56 -9.21
C TYR A 94 7.87 -2.54 -8.20
N VAL A 95 7.62 -3.01 -6.98
CA VAL A 95 8.66 -3.16 -5.95
C VAL A 95 9.74 -4.14 -6.42
N PHE A 96 9.35 -5.27 -7.01
CA PHE A 96 10.31 -6.25 -7.53
C PHE A 96 11.13 -5.71 -8.69
N GLN A 97 10.52 -4.93 -9.58
CA GLN A 97 11.25 -4.28 -10.66
C GLN A 97 12.26 -3.26 -10.11
N ASP A 98 11.84 -2.42 -9.17
CA ASP A 98 12.71 -1.41 -8.55
C ASP A 98 13.91 -2.04 -7.81
N ILE A 99 13.69 -3.12 -7.07
CA ILE A 99 14.79 -3.89 -6.43
C ILE A 99 15.79 -4.40 -7.47
N LYS A 100 15.31 -4.95 -8.59
CA LYS A 100 16.18 -5.46 -9.66
C LYS A 100 16.99 -4.33 -10.30
N ASP A 101 16.33 -3.23 -10.64
CA ASP A 101 16.95 -2.06 -11.26
C ASP A 101 18.00 -1.43 -10.33
N PHE A 102 17.65 -1.26 -9.05
CA PHE A 102 18.57 -0.77 -8.02
C PHE A 102 19.78 -1.70 -7.82
N SER A 103 19.57 -3.01 -7.92
CA SER A 103 20.64 -4.00 -7.73
C SER A 103 21.73 -3.93 -8.81
N LYS A 104 21.45 -3.30 -9.96
CA LYS A 104 22.33 -3.26 -11.14
C LYS A 104 22.75 -4.66 -11.60
N GLY A 105 21.79 -5.59 -11.62
CA GLY A 105 22.00 -6.98 -12.03
C GLY A 105 22.56 -7.91 -10.96
N ARG A 106 22.79 -7.43 -9.72
CA ARG A 106 23.20 -8.31 -8.59
C ARG A 106 22.07 -9.19 -8.09
N ILE A 107 20.83 -8.72 -8.18
CA ILE A 107 19.63 -9.50 -7.88
C ILE A 107 18.98 -9.83 -9.23
N THR A 108 19.09 -11.09 -9.64
CA THR A 108 18.58 -11.58 -10.94
C THR A 108 17.18 -12.18 -10.83
N ASP A 109 16.80 -12.64 -9.64
CA ASP A 109 15.55 -13.38 -9.42
C ASP A 109 14.98 -13.04 -8.03
N ILE A 110 13.66 -12.88 -7.96
CA ILE A 110 12.90 -12.62 -6.72
C ILE A 110 11.71 -13.57 -6.76
N ARG A 111 11.53 -14.37 -5.70
CA ARG A 111 10.53 -15.43 -5.64
C ARG A 111 9.72 -15.33 -4.37
N ILE A 112 8.47 -15.75 -4.45
CA ILE A 112 7.64 -16.02 -3.27
C ILE A 112 8.02 -17.43 -2.80
N ALA A 113 8.48 -17.54 -1.55
CA ALA A 113 8.78 -18.83 -0.94
C ALA A 113 7.49 -19.68 -0.89
N GLN A 114 7.54 -20.88 -1.45
CA GLN A 114 6.49 -21.88 -1.25
C GLN A 114 6.74 -22.55 0.10
N VAL A 115 5.71 -22.61 0.95
CA VAL A 115 5.73 -23.27 2.25
C VAL A 115 5.08 -24.64 2.12
#